data_AF-A0A6L9QLS1-F1
#
_entry.id   AF-A0A6L9QLS1-F1
#
_cell.length_a   1.000
_cell.length_b   1.000
_cell.length_c   1.000
_cell.angle_alpha   90.00
_cell.angle_beta   90.00
_cell.angle_gamma   90.00
#
_symmetry.space_group_name_H-M   'P 1'
#
loop_
_entity.id
_entity.type
_entity.pdbx_description
1 polymer ?
#
loop_
_entity_poly.entity_id
_entity_poly.type
_entity_poly.pdbx_seq_one_letter_code
_entity_poly.pdbx_strand_id
1 'polypeptide(L)'
;MAAAAHPAEPADLFVLLYDAMPDDVFQGWTATRWYEDELVRRRANEIGEIVLDRGVLDPAVTEEMIAEYGDRGRFMVLLGLDIALAHASPYAPYHGAPALAGVLVTYLTEGRLNGPGTTGALLPRCAFPGRPRGLRSKAEFFGVHRVPQAAWDMIDHAVLPTVQDPHFSRDEPIAVGCAPVLETYDDVEIEFAERDGATVYRLRPMDSSGLRSRIKAILRTLDESGAQLAVMPEASLSDPLLEHWKEVAFDTAGRDRTRRPLRFLLLGSGPLGGGDPPPNRAVLLDRWTGRELLVQDKMSGFTLDAAQMRLWRLPDPPGAGTAAEHIEPGRKISVLDSSLGRLAVLICEDLGRSIRWDRELLACGVSHLLVPIFSKPILEHRWEEQGAEARVTELGAWVAVSNSLAVGAAIPDGELPGPRHTCLVAGPRSLTRTAYATELQFGAARTGAELGRLPTSELPRVLPGAAYDAWHDHWRDTK
;
A
#
# COMPACT_ATOMS: atom_id res chain seq x y z
N MET A 1 -36.51 -11.02 -27.38
CA MET A 1 -35.05 -11.05 -27.56
C MET A 1 -34.47 -11.69 -26.32
N ALA A 2 -33.79 -12.83 -26.44
CA ALA A 2 -33.03 -13.38 -25.32
C ALA A 2 -31.92 -12.38 -24.96
N ALA A 3 -31.68 -12.13 -23.68
CA ALA A 3 -30.50 -11.39 -23.26
C ALA A 3 -29.26 -12.14 -23.73
N ALA A 4 -28.27 -11.44 -24.29
CA ALA A 4 -27.00 -12.05 -24.64
C ALA A 4 -26.38 -12.70 -23.39
N ALA A 5 -25.72 -13.85 -23.55
CA ALA A 5 -25.15 -14.58 -22.41
C ALA A 5 -23.95 -13.85 -21.78
N HIS A 6 -23.32 -12.95 -22.53
CA HIS A 6 -22.17 -12.15 -22.13
C HIS A 6 -22.43 -10.65 -22.34
N PRO A 7 -21.98 -9.75 -21.45
CA PRO A 7 -22.03 -8.30 -21.67
C PRO A 7 -21.04 -7.86 -22.75
N ALA A 8 -21.27 -6.71 -23.35
CA ALA A 8 -20.38 -6.14 -24.38
C ALA A 8 -19.23 -5.30 -23.77
N GLU A 9 -19.43 -4.87 -22.52
CA GLU A 9 -18.61 -3.94 -21.78
C GLU A 9 -17.33 -4.65 -21.30
N PRO A 10 -16.14 -4.15 -21.67
CA PRO A 10 -14.92 -4.94 -21.58
C PRO A 10 -14.52 -5.30 -20.16
N ALA A 11 -14.75 -4.42 -19.18
CA ALA A 11 -14.43 -4.68 -17.78
C ALA A 11 -15.38 -5.70 -17.14
N ASP A 12 -16.69 -5.59 -17.40
CA ASP A 12 -17.69 -6.55 -16.92
C ASP A 12 -17.50 -7.93 -17.58
N LEU A 13 -17.23 -7.94 -18.88
CA LEU A 13 -16.91 -9.16 -19.62
C LEU A 13 -15.64 -9.83 -19.08
N PHE A 14 -14.59 -9.06 -18.81
CA PHE A 14 -13.35 -9.59 -18.23
C PHE A 14 -13.63 -10.31 -16.91
N VAL A 15 -14.39 -9.69 -16.00
CA VAL A 15 -14.70 -10.29 -14.70
C VAL A 15 -15.46 -11.62 -14.87
N LEU A 16 -16.49 -11.64 -15.71
CA LEU A 16 -17.30 -12.86 -15.91
C LEU A 16 -16.48 -13.99 -16.52
N LEU A 17 -15.66 -13.70 -17.54
CA LEU A 17 -14.79 -14.70 -18.17
C LEU A 17 -13.68 -15.16 -17.22
N TYR A 18 -13.12 -14.25 -16.44
CA TYR A 18 -12.09 -14.57 -15.44
C TYR A 18 -12.67 -15.49 -14.38
N ASP A 19 -13.82 -15.17 -13.80
CA ASP A 19 -14.45 -15.97 -12.74
C ASP A 19 -14.95 -17.33 -13.27
N ALA A 20 -15.37 -17.43 -14.54
CA ALA A 20 -15.80 -18.69 -15.16
C ALA A 20 -14.64 -19.61 -15.57
N MET A 21 -13.43 -19.08 -15.74
CA MET A 21 -12.30 -19.87 -16.22
C MET A 21 -11.74 -20.78 -15.11
N PRO A 22 -11.63 -22.10 -15.34
CA PRO A 22 -11.11 -23.04 -14.34
C PRO A 22 -9.67 -22.73 -13.89
N ASP A 23 -9.39 -22.90 -12.59
CA ASP A 23 -8.06 -22.64 -12.03
C ASP A 23 -7.02 -23.71 -12.42
N ASP A 24 -7.44 -24.92 -12.77
CA ASP A 24 -6.58 -26.02 -13.21
C ASP A 24 -5.82 -25.71 -14.52
N VAL A 25 -6.39 -24.85 -15.38
CA VAL A 25 -5.72 -24.28 -16.57
C VAL A 25 -4.41 -23.56 -16.18
N PHE A 26 -4.36 -22.99 -14.98
CA PHE A 26 -3.23 -22.19 -14.47
C PHE A 26 -2.32 -22.97 -13.51
N GLN A 27 -2.72 -24.16 -13.06
CA GLN A 27 -1.90 -25.00 -12.17
C GLN A 27 -0.74 -25.69 -12.89
N GLY A 28 -0.79 -25.75 -14.23
CA GLY A 28 0.24 -26.37 -15.07
C GLY A 28 0.83 -25.41 -16.11
N TRP A 29 1.41 -25.98 -17.17
CA TRP A 29 2.00 -25.22 -18.28
C TRP A 29 0.99 -24.80 -19.35
N THR A 30 -0.29 -25.13 -19.19
CA THR A 30 -1.32 -24.91 -20.22
C THR A 30 -1.47 -23.43 -20.56
N ALA A 31 -1.77 -22.58 -19.57
CA ALA A 31 -1.87 -21.13 -19.77
C ALA A 31 -0.57 -20.53 -20.28
N THR A 32 0.59 -20.95 -19.75
CA THR A 32 1.91 -20.49 -20.23
C THR A 32 2.14 -20.81 -21.70
N ARG A 33 1.79 -22.03 -22.15
CA ARG A 33 1.91 -22.43 -23.56
C ARG A 33 0.95 -21.66 -24.45
N TRP A 34 -0.30 -21.45 -24.01
CA TRP A 34 -1.25 -20.61 -24.73
C TRP A 34 -0.74 -19.18 -24.85
N TYR A 35 -0.17 -18.65 -23.77
CA TYR A 35 0.40 -17.32 -23.72
C TYR A 35 1.57 -17.13 -24.69
N GLU A 36 2.30 -18.19 -25.01
CA GLU A 36 3.40 -18.21 -25.97
C GLU A 36 2.97 -18.53 -27.43
N ASP A 37 1.72 -18.98 -27.62
CA ASP A 37 1.21 -19.48 -28.90
C ASP A 37 0.77 -18.36 -29.85
N GLU A 38 1.33 -18.34 -31.06
CA GLU A 38 1.12 -17.26 -32.04
C GLU A 38 -0.36 -17.03 -32.42
N LEU A 39 -1.18 -18.09 -32.49
CA LEU A 39 -2.61 -17.95 -32.80
C LEU A 39 -3.34 -17.24 -31.66
N VAL A 40 -3.06 -17.62 -30.40
CA VAL A 40 -3.66 -16.96 -29.22
C VAL A 40 -3.35 -15.47 -29.24
N ARG A 41 -2.10 -15.16 -29.53
CA ARG A 41 -1.54 -13.82 -29.50
C ARG A 41 -2.15 -12.95 -30.61
N ARG A 42 -2.25 -13.48 -31.83
CA ARG A 42 -2.92 -12.82 -32.96
C ARG A 42 -4.40 -12.53 -32.66
N ARG A 43 -5.15 -13.52 -32.16
CA ARG A 43 -6.58 -13.35 -31.83
C ARG A 43 -6.79 -12.37 -30.68
N ALA A 44 -5.95 -12.41 -29.65
CA ALA A 44 -6.00 -11.45 -28.56
C ALA A 44 -5.77 -10.01 -29.06
N ASN A 45 -4.79 -9.80 -29.95
CA ASN A 45 -4.54 -8.49 -30.56
C ASN A 45 -5.73 -8.01 -31.40
N GLU A 46 -6.31 -8.86 -32.25
CA GLU A 46 -7.51 -8.54 -33.03
C GLU A 46 -8.68 -8.10 -32.12
N ILE A 47 -8.91 -8.82 -31.01
CA ILE A 47 -9.92 -8.47 -30.02
C ILE A 47 -9.59 -7.14 -29.32
N GLY A 48 -8.33 -6.94 -28.93
CA GLY A 48 -7.85 -5.71 -28.33
C GLY A 48 -8.07 -4.50 -29.22
N GLU A 49 -7.75 -4.60 -30.52
CA GLU A 49 -7.98 -3.55 -31.51
C GLU A 49 -9.47 -3.22 -31.68
N ILE A 50 -10.35 -4.23 -31.75
CA ILE A 50 -11.81 -4.03 -31.81
C ILE A 50 -12.29 -3.22 -30.60
N VAL A 51 -11.84 -3.57 -29.40
CA VAL A 51 -12.26 -2.90 -28.16
C VAL A 51 -11.65 -1.51 -28.05
N LEU A 52 -10.41 -1.31 -28.51
CA LEU A 52 -9.78 0.02 -28.54
C LEU A 52 -10.48 0.97 -29.51
N ASP A 53 -10.97 0.46 -30.65
CA ASP A 53 -11.73 1.23 -31.64
C ASP A 53 -13.17 1.54 -31.16
N ARG A 54 -13.87 0.53 -30.63
CA ARG A 54 -15.32 0.61 -30.36
C ARG A 54 -15.71 0.81 -28.90
N GLY A 55 -14.80 0.54 -27.97
CA GLY A 55 -15.04 0.58 -26.53
C GLY A 55 -15.81 -0.63 -25.98
N VAL A 56 -16.26 -1.53 -26.85
CA VAL A 56 -17.07 -2.72 -26.54
C VAL A 56 -16.67 -3.88 -27.44
N LEU A 57 -16.94 -5.11 -26.99
CA LEU A 57 -16.81 -6.33 -27.77
C LEU A 57 -18.21 -6.90 -28.05
N ASP A 58 -18.53 -7.21 -29.30
CA ASP A 58 -19.80 -7.87 -29.63
C ASP A 58 -19.88 -9.23 -28.89
N PRO A 59 -20.93 -9.50 -28.08
CA PRO A 59 -21.10 -10.77 -27.39
C PRO A 59 -21.01 -11.99 -28.32
N ALA A 60 -21.43 -11.86 -29.59
CA ALA A 60 -21.35 -12.94 -30.57
C ALA A 60 -19.90 -13.39 -30.84
N VAL A 61 -18.94 -12.44 -30.84
CA VAL A 61 -17.51 -12.75 -30.99
C VAL A 61 -17.01 -13.59 -29.81
N THR A 62 -17.45 -13.25 -28.60
CA THR A 62 -17.10 -14.03 -27.41
C THR A 62 -17.69 -15.44 -27.47
N GLU A 63 -18.97 -15.56 -27.84
CA GLU A 63 -19.65 -16.84 -27.96
C GLU A 63 -19.01 -17.74 -29.02
N GLU A 64 -18.64 -17.19 -30.19
CA GLU A 64 -17.93 -17.90 -31.26
C GLU A 64 -16.57 -18.42 -30.78
N MET A 65 -15.76 -17.56 -30.15
CA MET A 65 -14.44 -17.93 -29.63
C MET A 65 -14.52 -19.05 -28.60
N ILE A 66 -15.51 -19.01 -27.69
CA ILE A 66 -15.71 -20.03 -26.68
C ILE A 66 -16.24 -21.33 -27.29
N ALA A 67 -17.15 -21.25 -28.26
CA ALA A 67 -17.69 -22.42 -28.95
C ALA A 67 -16.62 -23.17 -29.75
N GLU A 68 -15.72 -22.44 -30.41
CA GLU A 68 -14.66 -23.02 -31.25
C GLU A 68 -13.47 -23.52 -30.42
N TYR A 69 -13.02 -22.75 -29.43
CA TYR A 69 -11.75 -23.00 -28.73
C TYR A 69 -11.90 -23.33 -27.23
N GLY A 70 -13.11 -23.35 -26.68
CA GLY A 70 -13.35 -23.64 -25.26
C GLY A 70 -12.63 -22.65 -24.32
N ASP A 71 -11.95 -23.16 -23.29
CA ASP A 71 -11.20 -22.34 -22.34
C ASP A 71 -10.02 -21.59 -22.96
N ARG A 72 -9.44 -22.13 -24.05
CA ARG A 72 -8.43 -21.41 -24.82
C ARG A 72 -9.02 -20.17 -25.49
N GLY A 73 -10.27 -20.26 -25.97
CA GLY A 73 -11.02 -19.13 -26.50
C GLY A 73 -11.32 -18.08 -25.43
N ARG A 74 -11.75 -18.51 -24.24
CA ARG A 74 -11.92 -17.59 -23.07
C ARG A 74 -10.62 -16.87 -22.74
N PHE A 75 -9.50 -17.59 -22.73
CA PHE A 75 -8.18 -17.02 -22.46
C PHE A 75 -7.75 -16.00 -23.53
N MET A 76 -8.01 -16.27 -24.83
CA MET A 76 -7.77 -15.32 -25.93
C MET A 76 -8.56 -14.02 -25.74
N VAL A 77 -9.85 -14.13 -25.40
CA VAL A 77 -10.71 -12.95 -25.14
C VAL A 77 -10.20 -12.17 -23.94
N LEU A 78 -9.88 -12.84 -22.83
CA LEU A 78 -9.33 -12.18 -21.64
C LEU A 78 -8.03 -11.42 -21.92
N LEU A 79 -7.12 -11.99 -22.71
CA LEU A 79 -5.89 -11.30 -23.11
C LEU A 79 -6.19 -10.07 -23.98
N GLY A 80 -7.12 -10.17 -24.93
CA GLY A 80 -7.52 -9.02 -25.76
C GLY A 80 -8.17 -7.90 -24.95
N LEU A 81 -9.03 -8.27 -23.99
CA LEU A 81 -9.62 -7.32 -23.05
C LEU A 81 -8.56 -6.67 -22.14
N ASP A 82 -7.58 -7.43 -21.66
CA ASP A 82 -6.47 -6.91 -20.85
C ASP A 82 -5.66 -5.86 -21.63
N ILE A 83 -5.28 -6.18 -22.88
CA ILE A 83 -4.60 -5.23 -23.79
C ILE A 83 -5.38 -3.92 -23.91
N ALA A 84 -6.70 -4.00 -24.14
CA ALA A 84 -7.52 -2.80 -24.25
C ALA A 84 -7.62 -2.04 -22.92
N LEU A 85 -7.89 -2.72 -21.81
CA LEU A 85 -8.03 -2.14 -20.47
C LEU A 85 -6.74 -1.46 -19.98
N ALA A 86 -5.58 -1.82 -20.52
CA ALA A 86 -4.32 -1.09 -20.31
C ALA A 86 -4.43 0.40 -20.63
N HIS A 87 -5.19 0.75 -21.68
CA HIS A 87 -5.38 2.14 -22.11
C HIS A 87 -6.40 2.89 -21.25
N ALA A 88 -7.13 2.20 -20.38
CA ALA A 88 -8.02 2.80 -19.37
C ALA A 88 -7.34 2.92 -17.99
N SER A 89 -6.14 2.36 -17.81
CA SER A 89 -5.42 2.42 -16.54
C SER A 89 -4.83 3.83 -16.30
N PRO A 90 -5.10 4.47 -15.15
CA PRO A 90 -4.52 5.79 -14.83
C PRO A 90 -3.01 5.73 -14.62
N TYR A 91 -2.47 4.52 -14.45
CA TYR A 91 -1.05 4.26 -14.26
C TYR A 91 -0.35 4.00 -15.59
N ALA A 92 -1.05 3.62 -16.66
CA ALA A 92 -0.37 3.19 -17.88
C ALA A 92 0.28 4.36 -18.66
N PRO A 93 1.37 4.10 -19.41
CA PRO A 93 1.91 5.06 -20.40
C PRO A 93 0.97 5.32 -21.56
N TYR A 94 -0.03 4.46 -21.74
CA TYR A 94 -0.87 4.44 -22.92
C TYR A 94 -2.03 5.43 -22.73
N HIS A 95 -1.93 6.57 -23.39
CA HIS A 95 -2.99 7.55 -23.46
C HIS A 95 -3.51 7.61 -24.89
N GLY A 96 -4.83 7.74 -25.08
CA GLY A 96 -5.41 7.95 -26.40
C GLY A 96 -6.33 6.86 -26.93
N ALA A 97 -7.11 6.20 -26.06
CA ALA A 97 -8.25 5.37 -26.47
C ALA A 97 -9.58 6.03 -26.02
N PRO A 98 -10.12 7.02 -26.78
CA PRO A 98 -11.34 7.73 -26.39
C PRO A 98 -12.54 6.81 -26.15
N ALA A 99 -12.62 5.68 -26.87
CA ALA A 99 -13.69 4.71 -26.73
C ALA A 99 -13.73 4.05 -25.34
N LEU A 100 -12.61 4.04 -24.61
CA LEU A 100 -12.51 3.51 -23.24
C LEU A 100 -12.64 4.59 -22.15
N ALA A 101 -12.93 5.84 -22.52
CA ALA A 101 -13.08 6.93 -21.55
C ALA A 101 -14.15 6.62 -20.50
N GLY A 102 -15.24 5.94 -20.89
CA GLY A 102 -16.28 5.51 -19.95
C GLY A 102 -15.76 4.58 -18.85
N VAL A 103 -14.87 3.64 -19.19
CA VAL A 103 -14.25 2.71 -18.21
C VAL A 103 -13.37 3.47 -17.23
N LEU A 104 -12.55 4.39 -17.72
CA LEU A 104 -11.72 5.24 -16.85
C LEU A 104 -12.58 6.13 -15.94
N VAL A 105 -13.65 6.74 -16.47
CA VAL A 105 -14.57 7.55 -15.67
C VAL A 105 -15.20 6.71 -14.55
N THR A 106 -15.70 5.50 -14.86
CA THR A 106 -16.23 4.58 -13.85
C THR A 106 -15.20 4.30 -12.76
N TYR A 107 -13.94 4.06 -13.11
CA TYR A 107 -12.89 3.87 -12.10
C TYR A 107 -12.66 5.11 -11.24
N LEU A 108 -12.61 6.30 -11.85
CA LEU A 108 -12.39 7.55 -11.11
C LEU A 108 -13.56 7.94 -10.20
N THR A 109 -14.79 7.49 -10.50
CA THR A 109 -15.98 7.82 -9.70
C THR A 109 -16.38 6.70 -8.72
N GLU A 110 -16.26 5.44 -9.13
CA GLU A 110 -16.72 4.26 -8.38
C GLU A 110 -15.58 3.45 -7.76
N GLY A 111 -14.31 3.77 -8.06
CA GLY A 111 -13.14 3.06 -7.55
C GLY A 111 -12.83 1.73 -8.25
N ARG A 112 -13.58 1.36 -9.30
CA ARG A 112 -13.41 0.10 -10.04
C ARG A 112 -13.72 0.26 -11.53
N LEU A 113 -13.10 -0.56 -12.38
CA LEU A 113 -13.28 -0.50 -13.83
C LEU A 113 -14.62 -1.10 -14.29
N ASN A 114 -15.12 -2.11 -13.58
CA ASN A 114 -16.37 -2.80 -13.93
C ASN A 114 -17.62 -2.06 -13.43
N GLY A 115 -18.74 -2.26 -14.11
CA GLY A 115 -20.02 -1.64 -13.78
C GLY A 115 -20.69 -2.25 -12.54
N PRO A 116 -21.78 -1.61 -12.05
CA PRO A 116 -22.52 -2.05 -10.87
C PRO A 116 -23.27 -3.39 -11.05
N GLY A 117 -23.41 -3.87 -12.29
CA GLY A 117 -24.02 -5.17 -12.59
C GLY A 117 -23.14 -6.37 -12.27
N THR A 118 -21.86 -6.13 -11.96
CA THR A 118 -20.84 -7.16 -11.75
C THR A 118 -20.28 -7.09 -10.33
N THR A 119 -20.18 -8.23 -9.65
CA THR A 119 -19.77 -8.28 -8.24
C THR A 119 -18.25 -8.13 -8.07
N GLY A 120 -17.84 -7.63 -6.90
CA GLY A 120 -16.46 -7.30 -6.55
C GLY A 120 -15.93 -6.13 -7.35
N ALA A 121 -14.62 -6.14 -7.60
CA ALA A 121 -13.95 -5.10 -8.37
C ALA A 121 -12.99 -5.68 -9.41
N LEU A 122 -12.82 -4.92 -10.49
CA LEU A 122 -11.71 -5.01 -11.42
C LEU A 122 -10.89 -3.74 -11.27
N LEU A 123 -9.64 -3.88 -10.87
CA LEU A 123 -8.75 -2.77 -10.60
C LEU A 123 -7.58 -2.74 -11.59
N PRO A 124 -7.06 -1.56 -11.95
CA PRO A 124 -5.77 -1.49 -12.60
C PRO A 124 -4.69 -2.04 -11.66
N ARG A 125 -3.68 -2.71 -12.22
CA ARG A 125 -2.58 -3.27 -11.44
C ARG A 125 -1.56 -2.22 -11.05
N CYS A 126 -1.20 -2.23 -9.77
CA CYS A 126 -0.17 -1.37 -9.19
C CYS A 126 1.08 -2.14 -8.73
N ALA A 127 1.02 -3.46 -8.61
CA ALA A 127 2.19 -4.25 -8.24
C ALA A 127 2.14 -5.65 -8.82
N PHE A 128 3.31 -6.24 -9.03
CA PHE A 128 3.46 -7.67 -9.20
C PHE A 128 4.24 -8.23 -8.01
N PRO A 129 4.16 -9.52 -7.67
CA PRO A 129 5.06 -10.12 -6.69
C PRO A 129 6.53 -9.87 -7.05
N GLY A 130 7.38 -9.58 -6.05
CA GLY A 130 8.81 -9.26 -6.25
C GLY A 130 9.66 -10.46 -6.69
N ARG A 131 9.11 -11.68 -6.57
CA ARG A 131 9.76 -12.94 -6.99
C ARG A 131 8.79 -13.80 -7.80
N PRO A 132 9.19 -14.35 -8.96
CA PRO A 132 8.36 -15.26 -9.73
C PRO A 132 8.19 -16.56 -8.94
N ARG A 133 6.94 -17.01 -8.80
CA ARG A 133 6.56 -18.23 -8.05
C ARG A 133 6.81 -19.53 -8.84
N GLY A 134 7.66 -19.49 -9.86
CA GLY A 134 7.78 -20.56 -10.86
C GLY A 134 6.71 -20.39 -11.94
N LEU A 135 5.69 -21.26 -11.93
CA LEU A 135 4.52 -21.08 -12.81
C LEU A 135 3.72 -19.85 -12.37
N ARG A 136 3.26 -19.07 -13.36
CA ARG A 136 2.38 -17.91 -13.12
C ARG A 136 1.03 -18.42 -12.62
N SER A 137 0.57 -17.85 -11.51
CA SER A 137 -0.83 -17.90 -11.10
C SER A 137 -1.72 -17.17 -12.11
N LYS A 138 -3.02 -17.46 -12.07
CA LYS A 138 -4.03 -16.86 -12.95
C LYS A 138 -3.97 -15.33 -13.01
N ALA A 139 -3.82 -14.67 -11.85
CA ALA A 139 -3.72 -13.22 -11.78
C ALA A 139 -2.42 -12.67 -12.41
N GLU A 140 -1.33 -13.45 -12.48
CA GLU A 140 -0.04 -13.00 -13.03
C GLU A 140 -0.01 -13.01 -14.57
N PHE A 141 -1.09 -13.39 -15.25
CA PHE A 141 -1.21 -13.32 -16.71
C PHE A 141 -1.78 -11.98 -17.22
N PHE A 142 -2.30 -11.12 -16.33
CA PHE A 142 -3.09 -9.95 -16.71
C PHE A 142 -2.59 -8.67 -16.02
N GLY A 143 -2.63 -7.55 -16.73
CA GLY A 143 -2.35 -6.20 -16.24
C GLY A 143 -3.47 -5.56 -15.41
N VAL A 144 -4.61 -6.24 -15.25
CA VAL A 144 -5.67 -5.91 -14.27
C VAL A 144 -5.69 -6.88 -13.08
N HIS A 145 -6.35 -6.48 -12.00
CA HIS A 145 -6.62 -7.28 -10.80
C HIS A 145 -8.11 -7.54 -10.65
N ARG A 146 -8.49 -8.82 -10.68
CA ARG A 146 -9.81 -9.25 -10.23
C ARG A 146 -9.81 -9.35 -8.69
N VAL A 147 -10.64 -8.56 -8.02
CA VAL A 147 -10.89 -8.62 -6.58
C VAL A 147 -12.27 -9.26 -6.33
N PRO A 148 -12.35 -10.51 -5.84
CA PRO A 148 -13.63 -11.15 -5.54
C PRO A 148 -14.45 -10.35 -4.51
N GLN A 149 -15.79 -10.44 -4.57
CA GLN A 149 -16.70 -9.69 -3.68
C GLN A 149 -16.34 -9.85 -2.19
N ALA A 150 -16.07 -11.06 -1.73
CA ALA A 150 -15.73 -11.31 -0.33
C ALA A 150 -14.45 -10.60 0.13
N ALA A 151 -13.47 -10.41 -0.75
CA ALA A 151 -12.27 -9.62 -0.45
C ALA A 151 -12.61 -8.12 -0.53
N TRP A 152 -13.38 -7.71 -1.52
CA TRP A 152 -13.81 -6.32 -1.69
C TRP A 152 -14.61 -5.79 -0.50
N ASP A 153 -15.45 -6.61 0.12
CA ASP A 153 -16.22 -6.24 1.31
C ASP A 153 -15.34 -5.89 2.52
N MET A 154 -14.10 -6.39 2.54
CA MET A 154 -13.08 -6.14 3.58
C MET A 154 -12.22 -4.92 3.30
N ILE A 155 -12.44 -4.24 2.18
CA ILE A 155 -11.65 -3.09 1.72
C ILE A 155 -12.52 -1.84 1.75
N ASP A 156 -11.99 -0.76 2.31
CA ASP A 156 -12.50 0.59 2.11
C ASP A 156 -11.60 1.29 1.09
N HIS A 157 -11.99 1.23 -0.19
CA HIS A 157 -11.21 1.75 -1.31
C HIS A 157 -11.64 3.17 -1.68
N ALA A 158 -10.65 4.02 -1.98
CA ALA A 158 -10.86 5.36 -2.50
C ALA A 158 -9.84 5.67 -3.61
N VAL A 159 -10.28 6.50 -4.58
CA VAL A 159 -9.41 7.08 -5.60
C VAL A 159 -9.26 8.56 -5.33
N LEU A 160 -8.01 9.04 -5.26
CA LEU A 160 -7.74 10.46 -5.09
C LEU A 160 -8.14 11.22 -6.36
N PRO A 161 -8.99 12.25 -6.28
CA PRO A 161 -9.36 13.02 -7.46
C PRO A 161 -8.13 13.66 -8.11
N THR A 162 -8.03 13.62 -9.44
CA THR A 162 -6.87 14.13 -10.20
C THR A 162 -6.50 15.56 -9.86
N VAL A 163 -7.48 16.41 -9.52
CA VAL A 163 -7.27 17.81 -9.13
C VAL A 163 -6.57 17.97 -7.76
N GLN A 164 -6.65 16.96 -6.90
CA GLN A 164 -6.01 16.89 -5.59
C GLN A 164 -4.71 16.07 -5.63
N ASP A 165 -4.53 15.27 -6.67
CA ASP A 165 -3.36 14.43 -6.86
C ASP A 165 -2.08 15.28 -7.11
N PRO A 166 -1.00 15.06 -6.35
CA PRO A 166 0.28 15.76 -6.53
C PRO A 166 1.00 15.44 -7.85
N HIS A 167 0.58 14.40 -8.58
CA HIS A 167 1.19 13.93 -9.83
C HIS A 167 2.67 13.57 -9.68
N PHE A 168 2.95 12.52 -8.91
CA PHE A 168 4.28 11.93 -8.81
C PHE A 168 4.70 11.34 -10.16
N SER A 169 5.79 11.86 -10.72
CA SER A 169 6.37 11.35 -11.96
C SER A 169 6.89 9.92 -11.75
N ARG A 170 6.44 8.99 -12.59
CA ARG A 170 6.88 7.59 -12.56
C ARG A 170 8.38 7.39 -12.79
N ASP A 171 9.03 8.34 -13.48
CA ASP A 171 10.42 8.21 -13.91
C ASP A 171 11.40 8.70 -12.84
N GLU A 172 10.88 9.18 -11.69
CA GLU A 172 11.69 9.83 -10.68
C GLU A 172 11.39 9.31 -9.27
N PRO A 173 12.42 8.98 -8.48
CA PRO A 173 12.24 8.52 -7.11
C PRO A 173 11.72 9.62 -6.19
N ILE A 174 10.86 9.24 -5.26
CA ILE A 174 10.23 10.09 -4.26
C ILE A 174 10.99 9.96 -2.95
N ALA A 175 11.47 11.09 -2.44
CA ALA A 175 12.11 11.14 -1.13
C ALA A 175 11.07 10.95 -0.01
N VAL A 176 11.35 10.03 0.90
CA VAL A 176 10.52 9.69 2.06
C VAL A 176 11.17 10.21 3.33
N GLY A 177 10.49 11.13 4.01
CA GLY A 177 10.92 11.65 5.30
C GLY A 177 10.28 10.89 6.46
N CYS A 178 11.08 10.17 7.25
CA CYS A 178 10.60 9.54 8.49
C CYS A 178 11.13 10.32 9.69
N ALA A 179 10.26 10.90 10.53
CA ALA A 179 10.67 11.60 11.74
C ALA A 179 10.25 10.80 12.98
N PRO A 180 11.10 10.65 14.02
CA PRO A 180 10.75 9.83 15.18
C PRO A 180 9.65 10.41 16.09
N VAL A 181 9.44 11.73 16.07
CA VAL A 181 8.41 12.45 16.87
C VAL A 181 8.57 12.33 18.39
N LEU A 182 8.49 11.13 18.95
CA LEU A 182 8.68 10.81 20.37
C LEU A 182 10.15 10.46 20.62
N GLU A 183 10.78 11.19 21.53
CA GLU A 183 12.21 11.10 21.80
C GLU A 183 12.52 10.24 23.02
N THR A 184 11.74 10.40 24.08
CA THR A 184 11.88 9.68 25.36
C THR A 184 10.50 9.23 25.87
N TYR A 185 10.47 8.52 26.99
CA TYR A 185 9.21 8.22 27.68
C TYR A 185 8.49 9.46 28.22
N ASP A 186 9.12 10.64 28.29
CA ASP A 186 8.43 11.88 28.66
C ASP A 186 7.45 12.36 27.57
N ASP A 187 7.58 11.83 26.35
CA ASP A 187 6.69 12.13 25.22
C ASP A 187 5.49 11.16 25.13
N VAL A 188 5.45 10.10 25.93
CA VAL A 188 4.42 9.06 25.86
C VAL A 188 3.93 8.63 27.24
N GLU A 189 2.62 8.64 27.43
CA GLU A 189 1.95 8.04 28.56
C GLU A 189 1.75 6.54 28.32
N ILE A 190 2.19 5.73 29.28
CA ILE A 190 2.04 4.27 29.27
C ILE A 190 1.25 3.87 30.51
N GLU A 191 0.05 3.35 30.31
CA GLU A 191 -0.85 2.94 31.39
C GLU A 191 -1.01 1.42 31.38
N PHE A 192 -0.80 0.77 32.53
CA PHE A 192 -1.13 -0.64 32.74
C PHE A 192 -2.37 -0.76 33.61
N ALA A 193 -3.27 -1.69 33.27
CA ALA A 193 -4.48 -1.96 34.04
C ALA A 193 -4.86 -3.45 33.99
N GLU A 194 -5.69 -3.88 34.93
CA GLU A 194 -6.34 -5.20 34.88
C GLU A 194 -7.73 -5.07 34.28
N ARG A 195 -8.03 -5.88 33.25
CA ARG A 195 -9.33 -5.95 32.56
C ARG A 195 -9.68 -7.41 32.28
N ASP A 196 -10.87 -7.84 32.68
CA ASP A 196 -11.39 -9.20 32.44
C ASP A 196 -10.41 -10.34 32.83
N GLY A 197 -9.64 -10.12 33.90
CA GLY A 197 -8.66 -11.09 34.41
C GLY A 197 -7.35 -11.15 33.64
N ALA A 198 -7.07 -10.17 32.76
CA ALA A 198 -5.82 -10.01 32.05
C ALA A 198 -5.21 -8.62 32.27
N THR A 199 -3.88 -8.56 32.33
CA THR A 199 -3.16 -7.29 32.28
C THR A 199 -3.22 -6.74 30.87
N VAL A 200 -3.58 -5.47 30.75
CA VAL A 200 -3.61 -4.73 29.49
C VAL A 200 -2.81 -3.44 29.61
N TYR A 201 -2.38 -2.89 28.47
CA TYR A 201 -1.68 -1.60 28.44
C TYR A 201 -2.20 -0.66 27.35
N ARG A 202 -2.02 0.64 27.54
CA ARG A 202 -2.35 1.70 26.57
C ARG A 202 -1.14 2.61 26.35
N LEU A 203 -1.00 3.11 25.12
CA LEU A 203 -0.03 4.13 24.75
C LEU A 203 -0.78 5.38 24.30
N ARG A 204 -0.34 6.55 24.75
CA ARG A 204 -0.86 7.85 24.30
C ARG A 204 0.27 8.87 24.22
N PRO A 205 0.38 9.67 23.16
CA PRO A 205 1.35 10.75 23.13
C PRO A 205 0.98 11.83 24.15
N MET A 206 1.99 12.42 24.77
CA MET A 206 1.82 13.58 25.64
C MET A 206 1.54 14.82 24.79
N ASP A 207 0.37 15.45 24.96
CA ASP A 207 0.04 16.72 24.31
C ASP A 207 0.74 17.91 25.01
N SER A 208 2.07 17.93 24.93
CA SER A 208 2.92 18.94 25.55
C SER A 208 3.25 20.08 24.58
N SER A 209 3.59 21.24 25.14
CA SER A 209 4.10 22.37 24.35
C SER A 209 5.40 22.02 23.60
N GLY A 210 6.22 21.13 24.17
CA GLY A 210 7.42 20.58 23.55
C GLY A 210 7.10 19.78 22.29
N LEU A 211 6.17 18.82 22.39
CA LEU A 211 5.77 17.99 21.25
C LEU A 211 5.10 18.83 20.15
N ARG A 212 4.21 19.77 20.52
CA ARG A 212 3.60 20.71 19.56
C ARG A 212 4.61 21.57 18.82
N SER A 213 5.67 22.01 19.50
CA SER A 213 6.77 22.78 18.89
C SER A 213 7.64 21.88 17.99
N ARG A 214 7.86 20.64 18.40
CA ARG A 214 8.58 19.63 17.62
C ARG A 214 7.87 19.32 16.30
N ILE A 215 6.55 19.18 16.30
CA ILE A 215 5.73 19.00 15.07
C ILE A 215 6.01 20.12 14.05
N LYS A 216 6.04 21.37 14.49
CA LYS A 216 6.38 22.52 13.62
C LYS A 216 7.80 22.40 13.06
N ALA A 217 8.77 22.00 13.89
CA ALA A 217 10.14 21.80 13.46
C ALA A 217 10.26 20.66 12.44
N ILE A 218 9.56 19.54 12.64
CA ILE A 218 9.54 18.40 11.72
C ILE A 218 9.05 18.82 10.33
N LEU A 219 7.92 19.54 10.24
CA LEU A 219 7.39 20.00 8.96
C LEU A 219 8.38 20.90 8.21
N ARG A 220 9.05 21.81 8.93
CA ARG A 220 10.12 22.63 8.35
C ARG A 220 11.27 21.77 7.84
N THR A 221 11.75 20.81 8.63
CA THR A 221 12.84 19.91 8.23
C THR A 221 12.46 19.06 7.01
N LEU A 222 11.20 18.59 6.93
CA LEU A 222 10.68 17.85 5.78
C LEU A 222 10.72 18.72 4.51
N ASP A 223 10.27 19.97 4.58
CA ASP A 223 10.35 20.91 3.46
C ASP A 223 11.78 21.18 3.01
N GLU A 224 12.67 21.50 3.95
CA GLU A 224 14.08 21.80 3.68
C GLU A 224 14.81 20.59 3.08
N SER A 225 14.38 19.38 3.42
CA SER A 225 14.97 18.13 2.92
C SER A 225 14.51 17.74 1.51
N GLY A 226 13.46 18.37 0.98
CA GLY A 226 12.82 17.95 -0.27
C GLY A 226 12.00 16.67 -0.17
N ALA A 227 11.58 16.28 1.04
CA ALA A 227 10.67 15.16 1.22
C ALA A 227 9.35 15.42 0.52
N GLN A 228 8.80 14.39 -0.10
CA GLN A 228 7.53 14.45 -0.85
C GLN A 228 6.43 13.62 -0.19
N LEU A 229 6.85 12.56 0.50
CA LEU A 229 6.06 11.69 1.38
C LEU A 229 6.70 11.71 2.77
N ALA A 230 5.91 11.72 3.83
CA ALA A 230 6.42 11.54 5.18
C ALA A 230 5.65 10.49 5.98
N VAL A 231 6.37 9.80 6.87
CA VAL A 231 5.84 8.71 7.71
C VAL A 231 6.29 8.92 9.16
N MET A 232 5.33 9.21 10.05
CA MET A 232 5.57 9.32 11.50
C MET A 232 5.22 7.98 12.19
N PRO A 233 5.68 7.73 13.42
CA PRO A 233 5.57 6.42 14.06
C PRO A 233 4.22 6.18 14.75
N GLU A 234 4.06 4.98 15.31
CA GLU A 234 2.91 4.66 16.16
C GLU A 234 3.02 5.37 17.52
N ALA A 235 1.87 5.52 18.18
CA ALA A 235 1.69 6.22 19.46
C ALA A 235 2.02 7.73 19.42
N SER A 236 2.16 8.33 18.24
CA SER A 236 2.44 9.76 18.06
C SER A 236 1.21 10.62 17.81
N LEU A 237 0.00 10.03 17.83
CA LEU A 237 -1.24 10.73 17.50
C LEU A 237 -2.31 10.63 18.61
N SER A 238 -3.00 11.73 18.84
CA SER A 238 -4.19 11.87 19.69
C SER A 238 -5.11 12.90 19.05
N ASP A 239 -6.39 12.98 19.43
CA ASP A 239 -7.33 13.93 18.80
C ASP A 239 -6.80 15.40 18.82
N PRO A 240 -6.27 15.92 19.94
CA PRO A 240 -5.70 17.28 19.97
C PRO A 240 -4.45 17.47 19.11
N LEU A 241 -3.61 16.43 18.98
CA LEU A 241 -2.42 16.48 18.15
C LEU A 241 -2.74 16.33 16.66
N LEU A 242 -3.78 15.56 16.30
CA LEU A 242 -4.28 15.47 14.93
C LEU A 242 -4.72 16.84 14.42
N GLU A 243 -5.50 17.57 15.20
CA GLU A 243 -5.94 18.92 14.83
C GLU A 243 -4.76 19.90 14.74
N HIS A 244 -3.79 19.80 15.65
CA HIS A 244 -2.55 20.58 15.58
C HIS A 244 -1.72 20.27 14.32
N TRP A 245 -1.60 18.99 13.96
CA TRP A 245 -0.94 18.56 12.73
C TRP A 245 -1.64 19.14 11.51
N LYS A 246 -2.96 19.05 11.42
CA LYS A 246 -3.76 19.61 10.32
C LYS A 246 -3.53 21.11 10.15
N GLU A 247 -3.65 21.87 11.24
CA GLU A 247 -3.46 23.32 11.26
C GLU A 247 -2.06 23.69 10.76
N VAL A 248 -1.01 23.15 11.40
CA VAL A 248 0.38 23.49 11.04
C VAL A 248 0.75 23.01 9.64
N ALA A 249 0.31 21.81 9.24
CA ALA A 249 0.59 21.25 7.94
C ALA A 249 0.01 22.12 6.82
N PHE A 250 -1.24 22.58 6.98
CA PHE A 250 -1.92 23.46 6.03
C PHE A 250 -1.31 24.87 5.98
N ASP A 251 -1.03 25.46 7.13
CA ASP A 251 -0.52 26.83 7.24
C ASP A 251 0.90 26.97 6.66
N THR A 252 1.72 25.94 6.85
CA THR A 252 3.12 25.93 6.40
C THR A 252 3.31 25.33 5.00
N ALA A 253 2.24 24.85 4.36
CA ALA A 253 2.31 24.17 3.08
C ALA A 253 3.00 25.02 2.00
N GLY A 254 4.17 24.56 1.53
CA GLY A 254 4.77 25.06 0.30
C GLY A 254 3.88 24.73 -0.91
N ARG A 255 3.42 25.75 -1.65
CA ARG A 255 2.49 25.59 -2.80
C ARG A 255 3.17 25.75 -4.17
N ASP A 256 4.50 25.89 -4.19
CA ASP A 256 5.26 25.97 -5.43
C ASP A 256 5.43 24.57 -6.04
N ARG A 257 4.58 24.24 -7.01
CA ARG A 257 4.59 22.96 -7.74
C ARG A 257 5.94 22.64 -8.39
N THR A 258 6.70 23.66 -8.79
CA THR A 258 8.00 23.45 -9.47
C THR A 258 9.05 22.86 -8.53
N ARG A 259 8.87 23.05 -7.21
CA ARG A 259 9.77 22.56 -6.16
C ARG A 259 9.36 21.21 -5.59
N ARG A 260 8.31 20.58 -6.13
CA ARG A 260 7.82 19.26 -5.72
C ARG A 260 7.66 19.13 -4.20
N PRO A 261 6.81 19.94 -3.60
CA PRO A 261 6.74 20.05 -2.16
C PRO A 261 6.21 18.76 -1.53
N LEU A 262 6.39 18.64 -0.22
CA LEU A 262 5.76 17.63 0.61
C LEU A 262 4.23 17.66 0.47
N ARG A 263 3.63 16.53 0.08
CA ARG A 263 2.18 16.44 -0.20
C ARG A 263 1.48 15.43 0.71
N PHE A 264 2.04 14.24 0.87
CA PHE A 264 1.45 13.16 1.67
C PHE A 264 2.15 13.03 3.02
N LEU A 265 1.35 13.06 4.10
CA LEU A 265 1.82 13.00 5.47
C LEU A 265 1.07 11.91 6.24
N LEU A 266 1.70 10.75 6.47
CA LEU A 266 1.19 9.82 7.48
C LEU A 266 1.61 10.35 8.86
N LEU A 267 0.63 10.83 9.62
CA LEU A 267 0.85 11.53 10.90
C LEU A 267 1.22 10.58 12.06
N GLY A 268 1.36 9.30 11.77
CA GLY A 268 1.56 8.23 12.75
C GLY A 268 0.24 7.61 13.13
N SER A 269 0.19 6.98 14.30
CA SER A 269 -1.05 6.41 14.84
C SER A 269 -1.20 6.63 16.35
N GLY A 270 -2.40 6.42 16.88
CA GLY A 270 -2.66 6.42 18.32
C GLY A 270 -4.16 6.38 18.64
N PRO A 271 -4.54 6.55 19.91
CA PRO A 271 -5.94 6.42 20.34
C PRO A 271 -6.79 7.60 19.86
N LEU A 272 -7.62 7.40 18.83
CA LEU A 272 -8.51 8.43 18.26
C LEU A 272 -9.99 8.06 18.39
N GLY A 273 -10.88 9.04 18.60
CA GLY A 273 -12.33 8.83 18.51
C GLY A 273 -13.05 8.36 19.77
N GLY A 274 -12.40 8.38 20.93
CA GLY A 274 -13.04 8.34 22.26
C GLY A 274 -13.70 7.03 22.74
N GLY A 275 -13.56 5.91 22.01
CA GLY A 275 -14.05 4.59 22.44
C GLY A 275 -13.25 3.96 23.59
N ASP A 276 -13.80 2.91 24.22
CA ASP A 276 -13.08 2.06 25.17
C ASP A 276 -13.35 0.55 24.92
N PRO A 277 -12.36 -0.24 24.45
CA PRO A 277 -11.02 0.22 24.06
C PRO A 277 -11.06 1.23 22.89
N PRO A 278 -10.15 2.21 22.83
CA PRO A 278 -10.05 3.08 21.67
C PRO A 278 -9.39 2.34 20.49
N PRO A 279 -9.70 2.69 19.22
CA PRO A 279 -8.90 2.22 18.10
C PRO A 279 -7.52 2.90 18.13
N ASN A 280 -6.47 2.15 17.78
CA ASN A 280 -5.18 2.72 17.43
C ASN A 280 -5.20 3.06 15.94
N ARG A 281 -5.41 4.33 15.62
CA ARG A 281 -5.77 4.81 14.28
C ARG A 281 -4.66 5.64 13.66
N ALA A 282 -4.26 5.28 12.44
CA ALA A 282 -3.36 6.05 11.61
C ALA A 282 -4.11 6.93 10.62
N VAL A 283 -3.53 8.10 10.31
CA VAL A 283 -4.15 9.10 9.43
C VAL A 283 -3.13 9.61 8.40
N LEU A 284 -3.43 9.40 7.12
CA LEU A 284 -2.73 10.00 5.99
C LEU A 284 -3.41 11.31 5.60
N LEU A 285 -2.66 12.40 5.61
CA LEU A 285 -3.15 13.75 5.33
C LEU A 285 -2.65 14.25 3.96
N ASP A 286 -3.53 14.94 3.23
CA ASP A 286 -3.12 15.88 2.18
C ASP A 286 -2.71 17.19 2.83
N ARG A 287 -1.41 17.49 2.77
CA ARG A 287 -0.86 18.70 3.36
C ARG A 287 -1.48 20.01 2.86
N TRP A 288 -1.83 20.12 1.59
CA TRP A 288 -2.33 21.42 1.07
C TRP A 288 -3.78 21.69 1.39
N THR A 289 -4.56 20.66 1.65
CA THR A 289 -5.99 20.80 1.90
C THR A 289 -6.33 20.54 3.37
N GLY A 290 -5.42 19.94 4.14
CA GLY A 290 -5.69 19.50 5.51
C GLY A 290 -6.69 18.34 5.57
N ARG A 291 -6.99 17.71 4.42
CA ARG A 291 -7.95 16.60 4.34
C ARG A 291 -7.28 15.29 4.72
N GLU A 292 -8.00 14.49 5.49
CA GLU A 292 -7.68 13.09 5.71
C GLU A 292 -7.98 12.32 4.41
N LEU A 293 -6.96 11.68 3.85
CA LEU A 293 -7.04 10.92 2.60
C LEU A 293 -7.28 9.44 2.84
N LEU A 294 -6.65 8.89 3.89
CA LEU A 294 -6.73 7.49 4.28
C LEU A 294 -6.66 7.39 5.79
N VAL A 295 -7.53 6.59 6.38
CA VAL A 295 -7.59 6.30 7.82
C VAL A 295 -7.55 4.79 8.01
N GLN A 296 -6.67 4.29 8.87
CA GLN A 296 -6.53 2.86 9.14
C GLN A 296 -6.52 2.60 10.64
N ASP A 297 -7.37 1.68 11.09
CA ASP A 297 -7.34 1.18 12.47
C ASP A 297 -6.45 -0.06 12.55
N LYS A 298 -5.63 -0.13 13.60
CA LYS A 298 -4.72 -1.26 13.85
C LYS A 298 -5.52 -2.55 13.99
N MET A 299 -5.16 -3.58 13.23
CA MET A 299 -5.95 -4.80 13.14
C MET A 299 -5.50 -5.88 14.13
N SER A 300 -4.25 -5.83 14.60
CA SER A 300 -3.71 -6.73 15.61
C SER A 300 -3.03 -5.99 16.75
N GLY A 301 -3.54 -6.19 17.96
CA GLY A 301 -2.89 -5.71 19.18
C GLY A 301 -1.57 -6.43 19.44
N PHE A 302 -0.60 -5.70 19.97
CA PHE A 302 0.66 -6.26 20.42
C PHE A 302 0.54 -6.82 21.85
N THR A 303 1.34 -7.82 22.19
CA THR A 303 1.39 -8.37 23.55
C THR A 303 2.82 -8.31 24.04
N LEU A 304 3.03 -7.53 25.10
CA LEU A 304 4.30 -7.40 25.79
C LEU A 304 4.51 -8.60 26.71
N ASP A 305 5.62 -9.31 26.54
CA ASP A 305 6.08 -10.27 27.54
C ASP A 305 7.00 -9.62 28.60
N ALA A 306 7.23 -10.31 29.71
CA ALA A 306 8.07 -9.80 30.79
C ALA A 306 9.53 -9.51 30.38
N ALA A 307 10.07 -10.21 29.37
CA ALA A 307 11.42 -9.95 28.87
C ALA A 307 11.46 -8.66 28.06
N GLN A 308 10.45 -8.41 27.22
CA GLN A 308 10.27 -7.18 26.46
C GLN A 308 10.04 -6.00 27.37
N MET A 309 9.14 -6.09 28.36
CA MET A 309 8.91 -5.01 29.32
C MET A 309 10.19 -4.61 30.07
N ARG A 310 11.00 -5.61 30.46
CA ARG A 310 12.33 -5.35 31.09
C ARG A 310 13.33 -4.76 30.12
N LEU A 311 13.46 -5.31 28.92
CA LEU A 311 14.40 -4.82 27.90
C LEU A 311 14.06 -3.37 27.54
N TRP A 312 12.78 -3.08 27.30
CA TRP A 312 12.31 -1.75 26.92
C TRP A 312 12.32 -0.77 28.10
N ARG A 313 12.50 -1.27 29.33
CA ARG A 313 12.50 -0.48 30.56
C ARG A 313 11.25 0.41 30.66
N LEU A 314 10.10 -0.20 30.38
CA LEU A 314 8.81 0.49 30.44
C LEU A 314 8.63 1.08 31.86
N PRO A 315 8.08 2.30 31.99
CA PRO A 315 7.67 2.85 33.28
C PRO A 315 6.56 1.99 33.90
N ASP A 316 6.67 1.74 35.21
CA ASP A 316 5.67 1.03 36.02
C ASP A 316 5.09 -0.26 35.41
N PRO A 317 5.91 -1.20 34.90
CA PRO A 317 5.41 -2.40 34.28
C PRO A 317 4.92 -3.40 35.35
N PRO A 318 4.00 -4.30 35.01
CA PRO A 318 3.64 -5.40 35.90
C PRO A 318 4.87 -6.26 36.24
N GLY A 319 4.94 -6.76 37.47
CA GLY A 319 6.11 -7.51 37.95
C GLY A 319 6.35 -8.86 37.25
N ALA A 320 5.33 -9.43 36.60
CA ALA A 320 5.40 -10.68 35.86
C ALA A 320 4.25 -10.79 34.83
N GLY A 321 4.30 -11.80 33.97
CA GLY A 321 3.23 -12.11 33.01
C GLY A 321 3.37 -11.39 31.67
N THR A 322 2.23 -11.18 31.03
CA THR A 322 2.10 -10.51 29.73
C THR A 322 1.09 -9.38 29.83
N ALA A 323 1.29 -8.29 29.09
CA ALA A 323 0.31 -7.22 28.95
C ALA A 323 -0.16 -7.12 27.49
N ALA A 324 -1.47 -7.26 27.25
CA ALA A 324 -2.05 -7.12 25.92
C ALA A 324 -2.41 -5.66 25.63
N GLU A 325 -2.22 -5.20 24.39
CA GLU A 325 -2.59 -3.85 24.00
C GLU A 325 -4.12 -3.66 24.07
N HIS A 326 -4.56 -2.66 24.81
CA HIS A 326 -5.98 -2.35 25.01
C HIS A 326 -6.51 -1.49 23.87
N ILE A 327 -6.79 -2.11 22.73
CA ILE A 327 -7.30 -1.46 21.52
C ILE A 327 -8.56 -2.13 20.97
N GLU A 328 -9.40 -1.37 20.28
CA GLU A 328 -10.44 -1.93 19.42
C GLU A 328 -9.80 -2.33 18.08
N PRO A 329 -9.80 -3.63 17.70
CA PRO A 329 -9.19 -4.05 16.44
C PRO A 329 -9.97 -3.55 15.22
N GLY A 330 -9.23 -2.99 14.27
CA GLY A 330 -9.74 -2.67 12.93
C GLY A 330 -10.28 -3.91 12.22
N ARG A 331 -11.34 -3.71 11.42
CA ARG A 331 -12.04 -4.80 10.71
C ARG A 331 -11.85 -4.79 9.20
N LYS A 332 -11.32 -3.69 8.65
CA LYS A 332 -11.16 -3.47 7.22
C LYS A 332 -9.80 -2.85 6.92
N ILE A 333 -9.40 -2.97 5.66
CA ILE A 333 -8.19 -2.35 5.15
C ILE A 333 -8.60 -1.15 4.30
N SER A 334 -8.08 0.02 4.64
CA SER A 334 -8.27 1.22 3.83
C SER A 334 -7.22 1.30 2.74
N VAL A 335 -7.65 1.59 1.52
CA VAL A 335 -6.79 1.64 0.33
C VAL A 335 -7.02 2.94 -0.42
N LEU A 336 -5.93 3.64 -0.77
CA LEU A 336 -5.98 4.89 -1.53
C LEU A 336 -5.19 4.77 -2.83
N ASP A 337 -5.85 5.04 -3.95
CA ASP A 337 -5.24 5.13 -5.27
C ASP A 337 -4.85 6.58 -5.58
N SER A 338 -3.60 6.79 -6.01
CA SER A 338 -3.04 8.11 -6.40
C SER A 338 -1.90 7.91 -7.40
N SER A 339 -1.33 8.98 -7.96
CA SER A 339 -0.15 8.90 -8.84
C SER A 339 1.08 8.22 -8.21
N LEU A 340 1.16 8.12 -6.88
CA LEU A 340 2.21 7.32 -6.22
C LEU A 340 1.99 5.82 -6.41
N GLY A 341 0.73 5.40 -6.58
CA GLY A 341 0.30 4.01 -6.66
C GLY A 341 -0.92 3.76 -5.79
N ARG A 342 -1.09 2.50 -5.40
CA ARG A 342 -2.09 2.03 -4.44
C ARG A 342 -1.47 1.90 -3.06
N LEU A 343 -1.87 2.78 -2.14
CA LEU A 343 -1.36 2.88 -0.77
C LEU A 343 -2.26 2.13 0.21
N ALA A 344 -1.65 1.50 1.21
CA ALA A 344 -2.31 1.06 2.44
C ALA A 344 -1.40 1.31 3.65
N VAL A 345 -1.97 1.19 4.86
CA VAL A 345 -1.24 1.35 6.13
C VAL A 345 -1.33 0.04 6.91
N LEU A 346 -0.23 -0.37 7.54
CA LEU A 346 -0.19 -1.46 8.51
C LEU A 346 0.46 -0.93 9.78
N ILE A 347 -0.16 -1.08 10.95
CA ILE A 347 0.36 -0.49 12.18
C ILE A 347 1.09 -1.57 12.98
N CYS A 348 2.42 -1.42 13.11
CA CYS A 348 3.27 -2.26 13.98
C CYS A 348 3.09 -3.78 13.78
N GLU A 349 2.43 -4.46 14.73
CA GLU A 349 2.17 -5.91 14.70
C GLU A 349 1.42 -6.34 13.42
N ASP A 350 0.72 -5.42 12.75
CA ASP A 350 0.06 -5.69 11.47
C ASP A 350 1.06 -6.08 10.35
N LEU A 351 2.32 -5.64 10.42
CA LEU A 351 3.36 -6.05 9.47
C LEU A 351 3.82 -7.50 9.75
N GLY A 352 3.89 -7.90 11.02
CA GLY A 352 4.35 -9.23 11.46
C GLY A 352 3.28 -10.32 11.45
N ARG A 353 1.99 -9.97 11.63
CA ARG A 353 0.84 -10.90 11.63
C ARG A 353 0.01 -10.86 10.36
N SER A 354 0.67 -10.61 9.25
CA SER A 354 0.05 -10.23 8.00
C SER A 354 -0.82 -11.28 7.33
N ILE A 355 -0.70 -12.57 7.71
CA ILE A 355 -1.47 -13.70 7.15
C ILE A 355 -2.99 -13.42 7.10
N ARG A 356 -3.50 -12.58 8.02
CA ARG A 356 -4.93 -12.23 8.12
C ARG A 356 -5.43 -11.28 7.03
N TRP A 357 -4.57 -10.44 6.46
CA TRP A 357 -4.92 -9.42 5.47
C TRP A 357 -4.06 -9.46 4.20
N ASP A 358 -3.04 -10.31 4.14
CA ASP A 358 -2.17 -10.47 2.96
C ASP A 358 -2.96 -10.88 1.72
N ARG A 359 -4.01 -11.69 1.90
CA ARG A 359 -4.91 -12.07 0.82
C ARG A 359 -5.57 -10.84 0.22
N GLU A 360 -6.10 -9.96 1.05
CA GLU A 360 -6.81 -8.74 0.65
C GLU A 360 -5.85 -7.72 0.04
N LEU A 361 -4.67 -7.50 0.66
CA LEU A 361 -3.60 -6.64 0.11
C LEU A 361 -3.12 -7.13 -1.27
N LEU A 362 -2.94 -8.44 -1.43
CA LEU A 362 -2.55 -9.07 -2.69
C LEU A 362 -3.67 -8.98 -3.73
N ALA A 363 -4.92 -9.25 -3.34
CA ALA A 363 -6.08 -9.17 -4.23
C ALA A 363 -6.21 -7.76 -4.81
N CYS A 364 -6.10 -6.73 -3.96
CA CYS A 364 -6.11 -5.33 -4.38
C CYS A 364 -4.83 -4.88 -5.09
N GLY A 365 -3.74 -5.65 -5.07
CA GLY A 365 -2.48 -5.25 -5.70
C GLY A 365 -1.89 -3.99 -5.06
N VAL A 366 -1.86 -3.94 -3.73
CA VAL A 366 -1.25 -2.83 -2.99
C VAL A 366 0.23 -2.71 -3.36
N SER A 367 0.64 -1.47 -3.66
CA SER A 367 1.99 -1.16 -4.16
C SER A 367 2.86 -0.41 -3.15
N HIS A 368 2.23 0.21 -2.15
CA HIS A 368 2.90 1.02 -1.15
C HIS A 368 2.28 0.75 0.21
N LEU A 369 3.11 0.37 1.17
CA LEU A 369 2.75 0.14 2.56
C LEU A 369 3.47 1.17 3.43
N LEU A 370 2.71 1.93 4.19
CA LEU A 370 3.25 2.83 5.21
C LEU A 370 3.05 2.17 6.58
N VAL A 371 4.12 2.05 7.35
CA VAL A 371 4.14 1.24 8.56
C VAL A 371 4.65 2.04 9.76
N PRO A 372 3.76 2.74 10.48
CA PRO A 372 4.10 3.36 11.75
C PRO A 372 4.29 2.25 12.82
N ILE A 373 5.40 2.29 13.56
CA ILE A 373 5.68 1.33 14.63
C ILE A 373 6.10 2.04 15.91
N PHE A 374 5.81 1.40 17.05
CA PHE A 374 6.35 1.77 18.36
C PHE A 374 7.08 0.54 18.91
N SER A 375 8.41 0.56 18.80
CA SER A 375 9.24 -0.57 19.19
C SER A 375 10.62 -0.09 19.64
N LYS A 376 11.44 -1.03 20.12
CA LYS A 376 12.90 -0.86 20.20
C LYS A 376 13.47 -0.38 18.84
N PRO A 377 14.72 0.13 18.78
CA PRO A 377 15.31 0.53 17.51
C PRO A 377 15.20 -0.55 16.44
N ILE A 378 15.00 -0.10 15.19
CA ILE A 378 15.02 -0.98 14.03
C ILE A 378 16.46 -1.50 13.90
N LEU A 379 16.59 -2.82 13.78
CA LEU A 379 17.87 -3.49 13.61
C LEU A 379 17.81 -4.36 12.36
N GLU A 380 18.95 -4.51 11.70
CA GLU A 380 19.10 -5.43 10.59
C GLU A 380 18.73 -6.87 11.00
N HIS A 381 18.12 -7.59 10.07
CA HIS A 381 17.68 -8.99 10.14
C HIS A 381 16.65 -9.29 11.23
N ARG A 382 15.97 -8.26 11.75
CA ARG A 382 14.87 -8.41 12.72
C ARG A 382 13.51 -8.35 12.04
N TRP A 383 12.45 -8.42 12.85
CA TRP A 383 11.08 -8.60 12.39
C TRP A 383 10.63 -7.47 11.44
N GLU A 384 11.16 -6.25 11.63
CA GLU A 384 10.87 -5.10 10.78
C GLU A 384 11.35 -5.33 9.35
N GLU A 385 12.61 -5.78 9.20
CA GLU A 385 13.20 -6.15 7.90
C GLU A 385 12.50 -7.36 7.30
N GLN A 386 12.35 -8.44 8.08
CA GLN A 386 11.75 -9.69 7.60
C GLN A 386 10.30 -9.48 7.13
N GLY A 387 9.52 -8.70 7.89
CA GLY A 387 8.16 -8.33 7.54
C GLY A 387 8.13 -7.50 6.26
N ALA A 388 9.01 -6.49 6.14
CA ALA A 388 9.10 -5.67 4.94
C ALA A 388 9.50 -6.50 3.70
N GLU A 389 10.54 -7.33 3.80
CA GLU A 389 11.00 -8.22 2.73
C GLU A 389 9.92 -9.22 2.29
N ALA A 390 9.13 -9.75 3.23
CA ALA A 390 7.99 -10.60 2.91
C ALA A 390 6.95 -9.87 2.05
N ARG A 391 6.59 -8.62 2.40
CA ARG A 391 5.67 -7.80 1.59
C ARG A 391 6.26 -7.44 0.23
N VAL A 392 7.56 -7.12 0.15
CA VAL A 392 8.24 -6.91 -1.14
C VAL A 392 8.20 -8.20 -1.98
N THR A 393 8.41 -9.35 -1.39
CA THR A 393 8.41 -10.63 -2.12
C THR A 393 7.01 -11.00 -2.60
N GLU A 394 6.00 -10.90 -1.73
CA GLU A 394 4.64 -11.38 -1.99
C GLU A 394 3.81 -10.39 -2.81
N LEU A 395 3.91 -9.10 -2.50
CA LEU A 395 3.12 -8.04 -3.14
C LEU A 395 3.93 -7.29 -4.19
N GLY A 396 5.26 -7.23 -4.04
CA GLY A 396 6.13 -6.28 -4.75
C GLY A 396 5.84 -4.83 -4.41
N ALA A 397 5.38 -4.60 -3.19
CA ALA A 397 5.14 -3.28 -2.65
C ALA A 397 6.45 -2.64 -2.17
N TRP A 398 6.51 -1.32 -2.20
CA TRP A 398 7.40 -0.54 -1.35
C TRP A 398 6.86 -0.50 0.07
N VAL A 399 7.72 -0.64 1.07
CA VAL A 399 7.37 -0.62 2.49
C VAL A 399 8.20 0.45 3.18
N ALA A 400 7.54 1.43 3.79
CA ALA A 400 8.19 2.49 4.57
C ALA A 400 7.83 2.35 6.05
N VAL A 401 8.79 1.89 6.85
CA VAL A 401 8.67 1.69 8.30
C VAL A 401 9.23 2.91 9.02
N SER A 402 8.49 3.46 9.99
CA SER A 402 8.91 4.60 10.82
C SER A 402 8.72 4.29 12.29
N ASN A 403 9.76 4.51 13.09
CA ASN A 403 9.78 4.25 14.52
C ASN A 403 10.16 5.49 15.32
N SER A 404 9.68 5.53 16.56
CA SER A 404 10.10 6.54 17.53
C SER A 404 11.48 6.24 18.14
N LEU A 405 12.03 7.20 18.88
CA LEU A 405 13.25 7.02 19.68
C LEU A 405 12.94 6.62 21.12
N ALA A 406 11.70 6.76 21.59
CA ALA A 406 11.32 6.67 23.01
C ALA A 406 11.83 5.39 23.69
N VAL A 407 11.58 4.22 23.09
CA VAL A 407 12.06 2.93 23.63
C VAL A 407 13.58 2.82 23.50
N GLY A 408 14.14 3.23 22.36
CA GLY A 408 15.58 3.15 22.10
C GLY A 408 16.43 3.99 23.04
N ALA A 409 15.94 5.17 23.42
CA ALA A 409 16.59 6.08 24.35
C ALA A 409 16.72 5.48 25.76
N ALA A 410 15.80 4.59 26.15
CA ALA A 410 15.85 3.91 27.44
C ALA A 410 16.84 2.72 27.44
N ILE A 411 17.12 2.10 26.29
CA ILE A 411 17.94 0.89 26.19
C ILE A 411 19.44 1.24 26.10
N PRO A 412 20.28 0.81 27.06
CA PRO A 412 21.73 1.06 27.00
C PRO A 412 22.38 0.45 25.75
N ASP A 413 23.41 1.11 25.22
CA ASP A 413 24.12 0.67 24.00
C ASP A 413 24.65 -0.77 24.09
N GLY A 414 25.11 -1.20 25.27
CA GLY A 414 25.64 -2.54 25.50
C GLY A 414 24.60 -3.67 25.51
N GLU A 415 23.31 -3.36 25.70
CA GLU A 415 22.24 -4.37 25.77
C GLU A 415 21.60 -4.67 24.40
N LEU A 416 21.76 -3.76 23.45
CA LEU A 416 21.27 -3.91 22.08
C LEU A 416 22.39 -3.50 21.10
N PRO A 417 23.35 -4.42 20.82
CA PRO A 417 24.49 -4.12 19.97
C PRO A 417 24.08 -4.03 18.49
N GLY A 418 24.82 -3.22 17.75
CA GLY A 418 24.65 -3.00 16.31
C GLY A 418 24.11 -1.61 15.97
N PRO A 419 24.06 -1.26 14.67
CA PRO A 419 23.46 -0.02 14.20
C PRO A 419 21.98 0.09 14.62
N ARG A 420 21.60 1.24 15.16
CA ARG A 420 20.23 1.55 15.58
C ARG A 420 19.57 2.47 14.57
N HIS A 421 18.47 2.03 13.98
CA HIS A 421 17.75 2.78 12.96
C HIS A 421 16.38 3.23 13.47
N THR A 422 15.90 4.34 12.91
CA THR A 422 14.57 4.91 13.19
C THR A 422 13.63 4.72 12.01
N CYS A 423 14.13 4.39 10.82
CA CYS A 423 13.31 4.00 9.70
C CYS A 423 13.97 2.95 8.81
N LEU A 424 13.13 2.26 8.06
CA LEU A 424 13.52 1.33 7.01
C LEU A 424 12.60 1.59 5.81
N VAL A 425 13.18 1.79 4.63
CA VAL A 425 12.45 1.67 3.37
C VAL A 425 12.94 0.44 2.63
N ALA A 426 12.01 -0.43 2.27
CA ALA A 426 12.29 -1.64 1.50
C ALA A 426 11.46 -1.65 0.22
N GLY A 427 12.03 -2.14 -0.87
CA GLY A 427 11.27 -2.26 -2.12
C GLY A 427 12.01 -3.02 -3.20
N PRO A 428 11.37 -3.17 -4.37
CA PRO A 428 12.04 -3.73 -5.55
C PRO A 428 13.19 -2.81 -5.97
N ARG A 429 14.41 -3.35 -6.13
CA ARG A 429 15.59 -2.58 -6.58
C ARG A 429 15.41 -1.90 -7.94
N SER A 430 14.53 -2.44 -8.77
CA SER A 430 14.17 -1.87 -10.05
C SER A 430 12.71 -2.15 -10.36
N LEU A 431 12.04 -1.19 -11.00
CA LEU A 431 10.75 -1.43 -11.63
C LEU A 431 10.86 -2.54 -12.69
N THR A 432 12.05 -2.73 -13.27
CA THR A 432 12.27 -3.71 -14.31
C THR A 432 12.22 -5.17 -13.87
N ARG A 433 12.33 -5.42 -12.55
CA ARG A 433 12.14 -6.76 -11.93
C ARG A 433 12.94 -7.90 -12.57
N THR A 434 14.02 -7.58 -13.28
CA THR A 434 14.92 -8.55 -13.95
C THR A 434 15.91 -9.18 -12.98
N ALA A 435 16.27 -8.45 -11.92
CA ALA A 435 17.01 -8.94 -10.78
C ALA A 435 16.09 -8.86 -9.57
N TYR A 436 15.68 -10.00 -9.02
CA TYR A 436 14.80 -10.16 -7.86
C TYR A 436 15.46 -9.72 -6.55
N ALA A 437 16.12 -8.56 -6.59
CA ALA A 437 16.83 -7.96 -5.48
C ALA A 437 15.89 -7.00 -4.77
N THR A 438 15.80 -7.17 -3.45
CA THR A 438 15.25 -6.16 -2.56
C THR A 438 16.30 -5.08 -2.33
N GLU A 439 15.88 -3.83 -2.41
CA GLU A 439 16.65 -2.70 -1.90
C GLU A 439 16.20 -2.40 -0.48
N LEU A 440 17.16 -2.35 0.45
CA LEU A 440 16.95 -2.01 1.86
C LEU A 440 17.67 -0.69 2.17
N GLN A 441 16.94 0.26 2.71
CA GLN A 441 17.39 1.62 3.00
C GLN A 441 17.15 1.93 4.48
N PHE A 442 18.17 1.69 5.31
CA PHE A 442 18.12 1.95 6.74
C PHE A 442 18.50 3.41 7.06
N GLY A 443 17.58 4.14 7.68
CA GLY A 443 17.79 5.52 8.08
C GLY A 443 17.83 5.69 9.60
N ALA A 444 18.62 6.65 10.06
CA ALA A 444 18.73 6.98 11.49
C ALA A 444 18.56 8.48 11.74
N ALA A 445 17.86 8.80 12.82
CA ALA A 445 17.71 10.13 13.39
C ALA A 445 18.18 10.10 14.86
N ARG A 446 18.68 11.22 15.38
CA ARG A 446 19.18 11.31 16.76
C ARG A 446 18.22 12.02 17.71
N THR A 447 17.32 12.83 17.18
CA THR A 447 16.32 13.58 17.94
C THR A 447 14.94 13.40 17.33
N GLY A 448 13.89 13.71 18.09
CA GLY A 448 12.52 13.57 17.61
C GLY A 448 12.16 14.51 16.45
N ALA A 449 12.94 15.57 16.21
CA ALA A 449 12.72 16.54 15.13
C ALA A 449 13.58 16.28 13.87
N GLU A 450 14.56 15.39 13.95
CA GLU A 450 15.39 14.99 12.83
C GLU A 450 14.67 13.97 11.93
N LEU A 451 15.18 13.81 10.70
CA LEU A 451 14.72 12.81 9.76
C LEU A 451 15.68 11.64 9.73
N GLY A 452 15.15 10.42 9.60
CA GLY A 452 15.92 9.22 9.37
C GLY A 452 16.68 9.34 8.05
N ARG A 453 18.00 9.53 8.12
CA ARG A 453 18.87 9.67 6.94
C ARG A 453 19.73 8.44 6.74
N LEU A 454 20.00 8.14 5.48
CA LEU A 454 20.97 7.13 5.07
C LEU A 454 22.39 7.53 5.50
N PRO A 455 23.36 6.60 5.49
CA PRO A 455 24.77 6.94 5.72
C PRO A 455 25.31 8.00 4.76
N THR A 456 24.70 8.15 3.57
CA THR A 456 25.00 9.19 2.57
C THR A 456 24.40 10.56 2.89
N SER A 457 23.70 10.71 4.03
CA SER A 457 22.91 11.88 4.42
C SER A 457 21.66 12.14 3.58
N GLU A 458 21.40 11.33 2.55
CA GLU A 458 20.17 11.39 1.76
C GLU A 458 18.97 10.84 2.54
N LEU A 459 17.77 11.22 2.11
CA LEU A 459 16.55 10.56 2.55
C LEU A 459 16.39 9.21 1.82
N PRO A 460 15.77 8.22 2.46
CA PRO A 460 15.27 7.04 1.78
C PRO A 460 14.33 7.40 0.63
N ARG A 461 14.21 6.52 -0.36
CA ARG A 461 13.42 6.77 -1.57
C ARG A 461 12.55 5.58 -1.94
N VAL A 462 11.40 5.89 -2.54
CA VAL A 462 10.51 4.91 -3.21
C VAL A 462 10.33 5.32 -4.67
N LEU A 463 9.89 4.41 -5.53
CA LEU A 463 9.55 4.73 -6.91
C LEU A 463 8.03 4.85 -7.08
N PRO A 464 7.51 5.91 -7.72
CA PRO A 464 6.09 6.01 -8.00
C PRO A 464 5.62 4.96 -8.99
N GLY A 465 4.33 4.70 -8.83
CA GLY A 465 3.54 4.04 -9.83
C GLY A 465 3.64 2.54 -9.77
N ALA A 466 2.76 1.98 -10.60
CA ALA A 466 2.56 0.58 -10.73
C ALA A 466 3.85 -0.14 -11.12
N ALA A 467 4.01 -1.42 -10.80
CA ALA A 467 5.10 -2.21 -11.35
C ALA A 467 5.16 -2.15 -12.89
N TYR A 468 6.09 -1.34 -13.43
CA TYR A 468 6.24 -1.11 -14.87
C TYR A 468 7.39 -1.92 -15.46
N ASP A 469 7.20 -3.23 -15.58
CA ASP A 469 7.93 -3.92 -16.64
C ASP A 469 7.15 -5.02 -17.35
N ALA A 470 5.90 -5.25 -16.96
CA ALA A 470 5.15 -6.33 -17.53
C ALA A 470 3.65 -6.05 -17.59
N TRP A 471 3.22 -5.23 -18.54
CA TRP A 471 2.15 -5.74 -19.41
C TRP A 471 2.74 -6.81 -20.35
N HIS A 472 3.73 -7.57 -19.87
CA HIS A 472 4.76 -8.33 -20.59
C HIS A 472 5.30 -7.69 -21.88
N ASP A 473 6.18 -8.37 -22.59
CA ASP A 473 6.21 -8.26 -24.06
C ASP A 473 4.86 -8.74 -24.63
N HIS A 474 3.73 -8.14 -24.22
CA HIS A 474 2.52 -8.16 -25.01
C HIS A 474 2.81 -7.32 -26.25
N TRP A 475 3.53 -7.94 -27.18
CA TRP A 475 3.45 -7.60 -28.59
C TRP A 475 4.11 -6.27 -28.93
N ARG A 476 5.45 -6.22 -28.82
CA ARG A 476 6.17 -5.49 -29.87
C ARG A 476 5.97 -6.28 -31.15
N ASP A 477 5.46 -5.64 -32.20
CA ASP A 477 5.64 -6.16 -33.55
C ASP A 477 7.12 -6.51 -33.71
N THR A 478 7.41 -7.78 -33.97
CA THR A 478 8.66 -8.13 -34.63
C THR A 478 8.50 -7.61 -36.05
N LYS A 479 8.88 -6.35 -36.26
CA LYS A 479 9.12 -5.84 -37.61
C LYS A 479 10.26 -6.60 -38.25
#